data_AF-A0ABD3R406-F1
#
_entry.id   AF-A0ABD3R406-F1
#
_cell.length_a   1.000
_cell.length_b   1.000
_cell.length_c   1.000
_cell.angle_alpha   90.00
_cell.angle_beta   90.00
_cell.angle_gamma   90.00
#
_symmetry.space_group_name_H-M   'P 1'
#
loop_
_entity.id
_entity.type
_entity.pdbx_description
1 polymer ?
#
loop_
_entity_poly.entity_id
_entity_poly.type
_entity_poly.pdbx_seq_one_letter_code
_entity_poly.pdbx_strand_id
1 'polypeptide(L)'
;MIPLQIDGHTHSSASSSNDNEDHSTRQVRFSDYSTLHIYRADPSYRRCKSYLPSEYQAFRTRAAFEAFRLRQLIEACPFQNAETIRLLINRGIVKREDFLGIEHLISESAHERVVKERRVHSSSLLKRQKELLENNEWDANSLAEVALARSAKSAARARVRAAVAA
;
A
#
# COMPACT_ATOMS: atom_id res chain seq x y z
N MET A 1 -32.86 -24.41 13.76
CA MET A 1 -31.72 -25.04 13.06
C MET A 1 -32.27 -25.69 11.80
N ILE A 2 -31.95 -25.12 10.65
CA ILE A 2 -32.36 -25.62 9.33
C ILE A 2 -31.06 -25.72 8.51
N PRO A 3 -30.70 -26.89 7.95
CA PRO A 3 -29.55 -27.00 7.07
C PRO A 3 -29.97 -26.53 5.68
N LEU A 4 -29.26 -25.53 5.14
CA LEU A 4 -29.39 -25.11 3.75
C LEU A 4 -28.49 -26.00 2.89
N GLN A 5 -29.11 -27.02 2.33
CA GLN A 5 -28.60 -27.87 1.26
C GLN A 5 -28.77 -27.08 -0.05
N ILE A 6 -27.68 -26.82 -0.76
CA ILE A 6 -27.71 -26.12 -2.06
C ILE A 6 -27.47 -27.18 -3.13
N ASP A 7 -28.57 -27.73 -3.64
CA ASP A 7 -28.56 -28.59 -4.82
C ASP A 7 -28.40 -27.73 -6.07
N GLY A 8 -27.35 -28.01 -6.84
CA GLY A 8 -27.17 -27.45 -8.17
C GLY A 8 -28.04 -28.18 -9.17
N HIS A 9 -28.79 -27.44 -10.00
CA HIS A 9 -29.35 -27.91 -11.28
C HIS A 9 -29.27 -26.78 -12.32
N THR A 10 -28.55 -27.06 -13.41
CA THR A 10 -28.73 -26.50 -14.75
C THR A 10 -30.00 -27.16 -15.36
N HIS A 11 -30.76 -26.71 -16.37
CA HIS A 11 -30.73 -25.71 -17.43
C HIS A 11 -32.19 -25.28 -17.71
N SER A 12 -32.44 -24.07 -18.22
CA SER A 12 -33.51 -23.85 -19.20
C SER A 12 -33.17 -22.66 -20.09
N SER A 13 -33.08 -22.95 -21.38
CA SER A 13 -32.77 -22.05 -22.48
C SER A 13 -33.96 -21.19 -22.88
N ALA A 14 -33.71 -19.90 -23.15
CA ALA A 14 -34.51 -19.12 -24.08
C ALA A 14 -33.54 -18.30 -24.94
N SER A 15 -33.57 -18.58 -26.24
CA SER A 15 -32.75 -17.93 -27.26
C SER A 15 -33.24 -16.51 -27.54
N SER A 16 -32.31 -15.57 -27.53
CA SER A 16 -32.43 -14.34 -28.31
C SER A 16 -31.02 -13.93 -28.73
N SER A 17 -30.70 -14.28 -29.97
CA SER A 17 -29.53 -13.87 -30.74
C SER A 17 -29.43 -12.35 -30.77
N ASN A 18 -28.36 -11.80 -30.18
CA ASN A 18 -27.88 -10.46 -30.43
C ASN A 18 -26.35 -10.49 -30.43
N ASP A 19 -25.80 -9.99 -31.54
CA ASP A 19 -24.38 -9.80 -31.79
C ASP A 19 -23.67 -9.19 -30.57
N ASN A 20 -22.74 -9.92 -29.97
CA ASN A 20 -21.85 -9.37 -28.96
C ASN A 20 -20.45 -9.93 -29.20
N GLU A 21 -19.51 -9.00 -29.39
CA GLU A 21 -18.08 -9.26 -29.47
C GLU A 21 -17.66 -10.31 -28.45
N ASP A 22 -16.91 -11.31 -28.90
CA ASP A 22 -16.38 -12.39 -28.08
C ASP A 22 -15.36 -11.84 -27.08
N HIS A 23 -15.85 -11.18 -26.04
CA HIS A 23 -15.12 -10.92 -24.82
C HIS A 23 -14.97 -12.25 -24.10
N SER A 24 -14.07 -13.10 -24.61
CA SER A 24 -13.53 -14.21 -23.84
C SER A 24 -13.21 -13.66 -22.45
N THR A 25 -13.98 -14.10 -21.46
CA THR A 25 -13.92 -13.54 -20.12
C THR A 25 -12.51 -13.80 -19.61
N ARG A 26 -11.66 -12.76 -19.59
CA ARG A 26 -10.29 -12.87 -19.08
C ARG A 26 -10.35 -13.42 -17.67
N GLN A 27 -10.06 -14.71 -17.52
CA GLN A 27 -10.11 -15.38 -16.24
C GLN A 27 -8.93 -14.88 -15.41
N VAL A 28 -9.23 -14.11 -14.37
CA VAL A 28 -8.21 -13.65 -13.41
C VAL A 28 -7.83 -14.85 -12.53
N ARG A 29 -6.62 -15.40 -12.73
CA ARG A 29 -6.02 -16.36 -11.80
C ARG A 29 -5.12 -15.63 -10.81
N PHE A 30 -5.34 -15.89 -9.53
CA PHE A 30 -4.43 -15.47 -8.47
C PHE A 30 -3.31 -16.51 -8.32
N SER A 31 -2.10 -16.05 -7.98
CA SER A 31 -1.01 -16.96 -7.60
C SER A 31 -1.34 -17.65 -6.28
N ASP A 32 -0.81 -18.85 -6.05
CA ASP A 32 -0.95 -19.56 -4.76
C ASP A 32 -0.32 -18.78 -3.59
N TYR A 33 0.60 -17.87 -3.93
CA TYR A 33 1.25 -16.92 -3.06
C TYR A 33 0.43 -15.66 -2.74
N SER A 34 -0.73 -15.47 -3.36
CA SER A 34 -1.59 -14.32 -3.12
C SER A 34 -2.33 -14.50 -1.80
N THR A 35 -2.04 -13.65 -0.82
CA THR A 35 -2.70 -13.69 0.49
C THR A 35 -3.75 -12.60 0.60
N LEU A 36 -5.03 -12.98 0.57
CA LEU A 36 -6.14 -12.06 0.84
C LEU A 36 -6.35 -11.91 2.35
N HIS A 37 -5.99 -10.75 2.89
CA HIS A 37 -6.29 -10.41 4.28
C HIS A 37 -7.67 -9.75 4.38
N ILE A 38 -8.68 -10.54 4.74
CA ILE A 38 -10.02 -10.02 5.02
C ILE A 38 -10.08 -9.65 6.51
N TYR A 39 -10.04 -8.36 6.80
CA TYR A 39 -10.32 -7.88 8.15
C TYR A 39 -11.80 -8.08 8.45
N ARG A 40 -12.12 -8.73 9.58
CA ARG A 40 -13.50 -8.83 10.04
C ARG A 40 -14.04 -7.42 10.24
N ALA A 41 -15.17 -7.12 9.59
CA ALA A 41 -15.85 -5.86 9.77
C ALA A 41 -16.36 -5.80 11.21
N ASP A 42 -15.64 -5.10 12.08
CA ASP A 42 -16.11 -4.83 13.43
C ASP A 42 -17.31 -3.86 13.35
N PRO A 43 -18.51 -4.26 13.81
CA PRO A 43 -19.70 -3.42 13.78
C PRO A 43 -19.53 -2.13 14.60
N SER A 44 -18.70 -2.16 15.64
CA SER A 44 -18.32 -1.03 16.49
C SER A 44 -17.40 -0.08 15.73
N TYR A 45 -16.42 -0.64 15.03
CA TYR A 45 -15.45 0.10 14.23
C TYR A 45 -16.11 0.91 13.11
N ARG A 46 -17.16 0.40 12.44
CA ARG A 46 -17.93 1.20 11.46
C ARG A 46 -18.63 2.42 12.07
N ARG A 47 -18.96 2.39 13.35
CA ARG A 47 -19.61 3.50 14.06
C ARG A 47 -18.58 4.50 14.61
N CYS A 48 -17.39 4.03 14.97
CA CYS A 48 -16.36 4.83 15.65
C CYS A 48 -15.21 5.29 14.74
N LYS A 49 -15.06 4.69 13.55
CA LYS A 49 -14.17 5.19 12.50
C LYS A 49 -15.01 5.80 11.42
N SER A 50 -14.83 7.08 11.19
CA SER A 50 -14.80 7.67 9.86
C SER A 50 -14.41 9.11 10.06
N TYR A 51 -13.13 9.42 9.85
CA TYR A 51 -12.85 10.77 9.38
C TYR A 51 -13.75 10.97 8.15
N LEU A 52 -14.59 11.99 8.17
CA LEU A 52 -15.35 12.40 6.99
C LEU A 52 -14.35 12.65 5.84
N PRO A 53 -14.76 12.46 4.58
CA PRO A 53 -13.90 12.79 3.44
C PRO A 53 -13.31 14.22 3.52
N SER A 54 -14.09 15.16 4.09
CA SER A 54 -13.65 16.52 4.39
C SER A 54 -12.56 16.59 5.47
N GLU A 55 -12.68 15.83 6.55
CA GLU A 55 -11.67 15.76 7.62
C GLU A 55 -10.38 15.11 7.12
N TYR A 56 -10.50 14.08 6.28
CA TYR A 56 -9.35 13.48 5.63
C TYR A 56 -8.62 14.48 4.74
N GLN A 57 -9.35 15.28 3.95
CA GLN A 57 -8.72 16.31 3.14
C GLN A 57 -8.10 17.42 3.97
N ALA A 58 -8.80 17.90 5.01
CA ALA A 58 -8.25 18.88 5.93
C ALA A 58 -6.96 18.37 6.58
N PHE A 59 -6.93 17.10 6.98
CA PHE A 59 -5.72 16.46 7.50
C PHE A 59 -4.60 16.43 6.46
N ARG A 60 -4.87 16.02 5.21
CA ARG A 60 -3.86 16.01 4.13
C ARG A 60 -3.28 17.39 3.89
N THR A 61 -4.12 18.42 3.80
CA THR A 61 -3.67 19.80 3.57
C THR A 61 -2.83 20.30 4.73
N ARG A 62 -3.26 20.07 5.98
CA ARG A 62 -2.48 20.45 7.18
C ARG A 62 -1.15 19.71 7.25
N ALA A 63 -1.15 18.41 7.00
CA ALA A 63 0.07 17.59 6.99
C ALA A 63 1.07 18.07 5.94
N ALA A 64 0.61 18.43 4.74
CA ALA A 64 1.47 18.99 3.69
C ALA A 64 2.04 20.36 4.08
N PHE A 65 1.22 21.23 4.67
CA PHE A 65 1.65 22.54 5.13
C PHE A 65 2.67 22.44 6.28
N GLU A 66 2.41 21.59 7.27
CA GLU A 66 3.34 21.35 8.38
C GLU A 66 4.66 20.75 7.88
N ALA A 67 4.61 19.78 6.97
CA ALA A 67 5.82 19.24 6.36
C ALA A 67 6.63 20.31 5.64
N PHE A 68 5.98 21.21 4.91
CA PHE A 68 6.64 22.34 4.25
C PHE A 68 7.27 23.31 5.25
N ARG A 69 6.53 23.69 6.31
CA ARG A 69 7.03 24.54 7.39
C ARG A 69 8.27 23.94 8.06
N LEU A 70 8.20 22.65 8.41
CA LEU A 70 9.32 21.93 9.03
C LEU A 70 10.51 21.83 8.08
N ARG A 71 10.27 21.60 6.80
CA ARG A 71 11.33 21.58 5.78
C ARG A 71 12.04 22.92 5.69
N GLN A 72 11.31 24.04 5.59
CA GLN A 72 11.91 25.37 5.59
C GLN A 72 12.70 25.66 6.85
N LEU A 73 12.20 25.25 8.01
CA LEU A 73 12.89 25.43 9.29
C LEU A 73 14.21 24.65 9.34
N ILE A 74 14.22 23.43 8.79
CA ILE A 74 15.43 22.61 8.69
C ILE A 74 16.42 23.22 7.69
N GLU A 75 15.95 23.66 6.51
CA GLU A 75 16.77 24.27 5.45
C GLU A 75 17.35 25.64 5.88
N ALA A 76 16.66 26.39 6.72
CA ALA A 76 17.13 27.67 7.25
C ALA A 76 18.28 27.52 8.27
N CYS A 77 18.56 26.31 8.74
CA CYS A 77 19.63 26.06 9.70
C CYS A 77 20.95 25.72 8.98
N PRO A 78 22.10 26.21 9.49
CA PRO A 78 23.40 26.00 8.84
C PRO A 78 24.00 24.60 9.05
N PHE A 79 23.34 23.71 9.80
CA PHE A 79 23.84 22.37 10.14
C PHE A 79 23.26 21.28 9.24
N GLN A 80 23.89 20.10 9.25
CA GLN A 80 23.34 18.93 8.54
C GLN A 80 21.98 18.53 9.11
N ASN A 81 21.08 18.06 8.23
CA ASN A 81 19.66 17.80 8.55
C ASN A 81 19.41 17.04 9.86
N ALA A 82 20.22 16.02 10.18
CA ALA A 82 20.04 15.22 11.39
C ALA A 82 20.41 15.99 12.68
N GLU A 83 21.47 16.79 12.64
CA GLU A 83 21.89 17.62 13.77
C GLU A 83 20.94 18.79 13.97
N THR A 84 20.47 19.39 12.88
CA THR A 84 19.43 20.42 12.89
C THR A 84 18.16 19.93 13.57
N ILE A 85 17.63 18.76 13.18
CA ILE A 85 16.41 18.21 13.79
C ILE A 85 16.60 17.98 15.29
N ARG A 86 17.75 17.43 15.71
CA ARG A 86 18.05 17.25 17.14
C ARG A 86 18.10 18.57 17.89
N LEU A 87 18.73 19.59 17.30
CA LEU A 87 18.82 20.92 17.90
C LEU A 87 17.43 21.57 18.03
N LEU A 88 16.58 21.47 17.01
CA LEU A 88 15.21 21.99 17.04
C LEU A 88 14.35 21.30 18.12
N ILE A 89 14.51 19.99 18.29
CA ILE A 89 13.84 19.23 19.36
C ILE A 89 14.36 19.63 20.74
N ASN A 90 15.68 19.70 20.91
CA ASN A 90 16.29 20.06 22.19
C ASN A 90 15.95 21.49 22.64
N ARG A 91 15.74 22.40 21.68
CA ARG A 91 15.29 23.77 21.95
C ARG A 91 13.77 23.89 22.10
N GLY A 92 13.02 22.79 21.95
CA GLY A 92 11.57 22.77 22.06
C GLY A 92 10.84 23.53 20.95
N ILE A 93 11.51 23.85 19.84
CA ILE A 93 10.93 24.55 18.68
C ILE A 93 10.01 23.61 17.91
N VAL A 94 10.39 22.33 17.84
CA VAL A 94 9.62 21.26 17.22
C VAL A 94 9.60 20.08 18.16
N LYS A 95 8.48 19.36 18.24
CA LYS A 95 8.38 18.14 19.04
C LYS A 95 8.60 16.90 18.19
N ARG A 96 8.86 15.76 18.83
CA ARG A 96 9.05 14.50 18.09
C ARG A 96 7.77 14.06 17.38
N GLU A 97 6.62 14.38 17.98
CA GLU A 97 5.30 14.05 17.48
C GLU A 97 4.98 14.82 16.19
N ASP A 98 5.57 16.01 15.99
CA ASP A 98 5.35 16.83 14.80
C ASP A 98 5.91 16.16 13.53
N PHE A 99 6.86 15.23 13.68
CA PHE A 99 7.43 14.48 12.56
C PHE A 99 6.63 13.21 12.22
N LEU A 100 5.84 12.69 13.16
CA LEU A 100 5.20 11.38 13.00
C LEU A 100 4.22 11.38 11.83
N GLY A 101 4.43 10.46 10.89
CA GLY A 101 3.56 10.27 9.74
C GLY A 101 3.82 11.21 8.55
N ILE A 102 4.66 12.23 8.71
CA ILE A 102 5.05 13.16 7.63
C ILE A 102 6.56 13.14 7.33
N GLU A 103 7.31 12.18 7.88
CA GLU A 103 8.76 12.07 7.73
C GLU A 103 9.19 12.00 6.26
N HIS A 104 8.37 11.31 5.45
CA HIS A 104 8.57 11.14 4.02
C HIS A 104 8.33 12.41 3.19
N LEU A 105 7.66 13.40 3.76
CA LEU A 105 7.42 14.71 3.13
C LEU A 105 8.51 15.73 3.48
N ILE A 106 9.20 15.53 4.62
CA ILE A 106 10.25 16.42 5.11
C ILE A 106 11.63 16.02 4.54
N SER A 107 11.88 14.72 4.39
CA SER A 107 13.15 14.20 3.91
C SER A 107 13.05 13.79 2.44
N GLU A 108 13.66 14.58 1.54
CA GLU A 108 13.80 14.21 0.13
C GLU A 108 14.48 12.85 -0.05
N SER A 109 15.52 12.57 0.73
CA SER A 109 16.19 11.27 0.70
C SER A 109 15.28 10.10 1.11
N ALA A 110 14.30 10.32 2.00
CA ALA A 110 13.31 9.30 2.33
C ALA A 110 12.32 9.08 1.17
N HIS A 111 11.85 10.15 0.52
CA HIS A 111 10.98 10.06 -0.65
C HIS A 111 11.68 9.39 -1.83
N GLU A 112 12.86 9.86 -2.20
CA GLU A 112 13.69 9.31 -3.26
C GLU A 112 14.05 7.85 -3.01
N ARG A 113 14.38 7.48 -1.76
CA ARG A 113 14.63 6.08 -1.41
C ARG A 113 13.40 5.21 -1.66
N VAL A 114 12.21 5.66 -1.25
CA VAL A 114 10.96 4.89 -1.47
C VAL A 114 10.64 4.77 -2.96
N VAL A 115 10.80 5.86 -3.73
CA VAL A 115 10.56 5.85 -5.17
C VAL A 115 11.57 4.95 -5.89
N LYS A 116 12.86 5.04 -5.52
CA LYS A 116 13.93 4.20 -6.06
C LYS A 116 13.71 2.73 -5.73
N GLU A 117 13.36 2.40 -4.48
CA GLU A 117 13.03 1.04 -4.05
C GLU A 117 11.86 0.46 -4.86
N ARG A 118 10.80 1.24 -5.09
CA ARG A 118 9.65 0.85 -5.91
C ARG A 118 10.05 0.62 -7.37
N ARG A 119 10.80 1.55 -7.97
CA ARG A 119 11.26 1.42 -9.37
C ARG A 119 12.13 0.19 -9.56
N VAL A 120 13.09 -0.05 -8.67
CA VAL A 120 13.96 -1.24 -8.70
C VAL A 120 13.16 -2.51 -8.50
N HIS A 121 12.05 -2.47 -7.76
CA HIS A 121 11.18 -3.63 -7.60
C HIS A 121 10.38 -3.93 -8.85
N SER A 122 9.70 -2.93 -9.41
CA SER A 122 8.95 -3.08 -10.64
C SER A 122 9.85 -3.51 -11.80
N SER A 123 11.04 -2.93 -11.95
CA SER A 123 11.97 -3.31 -13.02
C SER A 123 12.47 -4.75 -12.86
N SER A 124 12.75 -5.19 -11.63
CA SER A 124 13.16 -6.57 -11.35
C SER A 124 12.06 -7.58 -11.68
N LEU A 125 10.80 -7.25 -11.37
CA LEU A 125 9.66 -8.13 -11.69
C LEU A 125 9.40 -8.18 -13.19
N LEU A 126 9.44 -7.03 -13.87
CA LEU A 126 9.27 -6.97 -15.32
C LEU A 126 10.38 -7.71 -16.06
N LYS A 127 11.63 -7.61 -15.58
CA LYS A 127 12.75 -8.37 -16.13
C LYS A 127 12.53 -9.87 -15.95
N ARG A 128 12.13 -10.30 -14.76
CA ARG A 128 11.84 -11.72 -14.49
C ARG A 128 10.67 -12.24 -15.31
N GLN A 129 9.60 -11.45 -15.46
CA GLN A 129 8.48 -11.75 -16.34
C GLN A 129 8.94 -11.92 -17.79
N LYS A 130 9.82 -11.03 -18.28
CA LYS A 130 10.36 -11.13 -19.64
C LYS A 130 11.20 -12.40 -19.83
N GLU A 131 12.07 -12.74 -18.88
CA GLU A 131 12.86 -13.99 -18.90
C GLU A 131 11.98 -15.24 -18.93
N LEU A 132 10.91 -15.28 -18.12
CA LEU A 132 9.97 -16.40 -18.09
C LEU A 132 9.19 -16.55 -19.40
N LEU A 133 8.85 -15.43 -20.05
CA LEU A 133 8.19 -15.43 -21.36
C LEU A 133 9.14 -15.89 -22.48
N GLU A 134 10.40 -15.45 -22.45
CA GLU A 134 11.42 -15.84 -23.45
C GLU A 134 11.78 -17.33 -23.37
N ASN A 135 11.72 -17.92 -22.17
CA ASN A 135 11.98 -19.35 -21.96
C ASN A 135 10.74 -20.25 -22.15
N ASN A 136 9.55 -19.69 -22.47
CA ASN A 136 8.27 -20.40 -22.47
C ASN A 136 7.90 -21.08 -21.13
N GLU A 137 8.51 -20.63 -20.03
CA GLU A 137 8.30 -21.12 -18.66
C GLU A 137 7.38 -20.17 -17.89
N TRP A 138 6.30 -19.69 -18.52
CA TRP A 138 5.39 -18.77 -17.86
C TRP A 138 4.71 -19.42 -16.65
N ASP A 139 5.22 -19.10 -15.47
CA ASP A 139 4.65 -19.51 -14.20
C ASP A 139 4.43 -18.30 -13.28
N ALA A 140 3.15 -18.00 -13.03
CA ALA A 140 2.72 -16.92 -12.16
C ALA A 140 3.19 -17.12 -10.70
N ASN A 141 3.40 -18.36 -10.26
CA ASN A 141 3.84 -18.68 -8.91
C ASN A 141 5.31 -18.28 -8.71
N SER A 142 6.20 -18.62 -9.65
CA SER A 142 7.61 -18.21 -9.62
C SER A 142 7.80 -16.69 -9.58
N LEU A 143 6.97 -15.92 -10.30
CA LEU A 143 7.01 -14.46 -10.27
C LEU A 143 6.50 -13.89 -8.94
N ALA A 144 5.47 -14.52 -8.36
CA ALA A 144 4.90 -14.13 -7.08
C ALA A 144 5.85 -14.40 -5.90
N GLU A 145 6.68 -15.43 -5.94
CA GLU A 145 7.74 -15.66 -4.92
C GLU A 145 8.72 -14.50 -4.85
N VAL A 146 9.19 -14.02 -6.01
CA VAL A 146 10.10 -12.87 -6.11
C VAL A 146 9.42 -11.59 -5.62
N ALA A 147 8.12 -11.44 -5.85
CA ALA A 147 7.32 -10.34 -5.30
C ALA A 147 7.19 -10.42 -3.77
N LEU A 148 6.92 -11.62 -3.23
CA LEU A 148 6.71 -11.85 -1.81
C LEU A 148 7.97 -11.62 -0.98
N ALA A 149 9.13 -12.09 -1.44
CA ALA A 149 10.39 -11.97 -0.72
C ALA A 149 10.72 -10.51 -0.34
N ARG A 150 10.37 -9.55 -1.22
CA ARG A 150 10.50 -8.11 -0.93
C ARG A 150 9.36 -7.56 -0.07
N SER A 151 8.13 -8.02 -0.26
CA SER A 151 6.97 -7.55 0.50
C SER A 151 7.00 -7.96 1.99
N ALA A 152 7.58 -9.12 2.32
CA ALA A 152 7.61 -9.69 3.67
C ALA A 152 8.28 -8.74 4.68
N LYS A 153 9.38 -8.09 4.29
CA LYS A 153 10.11 -7.12 5.14
C LYS A 153 9.30 -5.85 5.38
N SER A 154 8.51 -5.42 4.38
CA SER A 154 7.60 -4.27 4.53
C SER A 154 6.41 -4.62 5.42
N ALA A 155 5.81 -5.80 5.23
CA ALA A 155 4.72 -6.30 6.05
C ALA A 155 5.12 -6.46 7.53
N ALA A 156 6.32 -6.98 7.82
CA ALA A 156 6.85 -7.08 9.18
C ALA A 156 6.96 -5.70 9.85
N ARG A 157 7.50 -4.69 9.14
CA ARG A 157 7.59 -3.32 9.65
C ARG A 157 6.22 -2.68 9.87
N ALA A 158 5.26 -2.93 8.99
CA ALA A 158 3.89 -2.44 9.13
C ALA A 158 3.20 -3.04 10.36
N ARG A 159 3.38 -4.35 10.61
CA ARG A 159 2.86 -5.01 11.82
C ARG A 159 3.45 -4.43 13.10
N VAL A 160 4.76 -4.18 13.14
CA VAL A 160 5.41 -3.54 14.29
C VAL A 160 4.84 -2.15 14.56
N ARG A 161 4.63 -1.34 13.51
CA ARG A 161 4.00 -0.01 13.67
C ARG A 161 2.56 -0.09 14.17
N ALA A 162 1.77 -1.03 13.66
CA ALA A 162 0.40 -1.24 14.10
C ALA A 162 0.34 -1.70 15.57
N ALA A 163 1.26 -2.56 15.99
CA ALA A 163 1.35 -3.03 17.37
C ALA A 163 1.79 -1.95 18.36
N VAL A 164 2.62 -0.98 17.93
CA VAL A 164 3.02 0.17 18.76
C VAL A 164 1.92 1.23 18.89
N ALA A 165 0.96 1.24 17.95
CA ALA A 165 -0.14 2.21 17.92
C ALA A 165 -1.45 1.70 18.56
N ALA A 166 -1.48 0.45 19.02
CA ALA A 166 -2.60 -0.19 19.69
C ALA A 166 -2.41 -0.14 21.22
#